data_AF-A0A643F647-F1
#
_entry.id   AF-A0A643F647-F1
#
_cell.length_a   1.000
_cell.length_b   1.000
_cell.length_c   1.000
_cell.angle_alpha   90.00
_cell.angle_beta   90.00
_cell.angle_gamma   90.00
#
_symmetry.space_group_name_H-M   'P 1'
#
loop_
_entity.id
_entity.type
_entity.pdbx_description
1 polymer ?
#
loop_
_entity_poly.entity_id
_entity_poly.type
_entity_poly.pdbx_seq_one_letter_code
_entity_poly.pdbx_strand_id
1 'polypeptide(L)'
;MKLKDCLLFDKFITTSLVTIIYWLGLLVNVSLSVIFAAGFLSNEGMVIRILGGLFVLVFSAIIWRVICEGIILVFRIYDRLTEIRGHLATKK
;
A
#
# COMPACT_ATOMS: atom_id res chain seq x y z
N MET A 1 -10.73 22.29 11.30
CA MET A 1 -10.06 21.00 11.57
C MET A 1 -8.60 21.27 11.90
N LYS A 2 -8.12 20.88 13.09
CA LYS A 2 -6.74 21.13 13.52
C LYS A 2 -5.83 20.04 12.94
N LEU A 3 -4.77 20.45 12.26
CA LEU A 3 -3.73 19.57 11.68
C LEU A 3 -3.04 18.68 12.72
N LYS A 4 -3.17 19.00 14.01
CA LYS A 4 -2.61 18.23 15.12
C LYS A 4 -3.35 16.91 15.37
N ASP A 5 -4.65 16.84 15.08
CA ASP A 5 -5.45 15.63 15.29
C ASP A 5 -5.21 14.57 14.19
N CYS A 6 -4.63 14.97 13.05
CA CYS A 6 -4.19 14.03 12.00
C CYS A 6 -2.81 13.40 12.29
N LEU A 7 -2.02 13.99 13.20
CA LEU A 7 -0.67 13.54 13.56
C LEU A 7 -0.62 12.76 14.88
N LEU A 8 -1.62 12.95 15.73
CA LEU A 8 -1.80 12.12 16.92
C LEU A 8 -2.52 10.85 16.49
N PHE A 9 -1.74 9.77 16.37
CA PHE A 9 -2.14 8.36 16.16
C PHE A 9 -3.07 7.82 17.27
N ASP A 10 -3.99 8.63 17.78
CA ASP A 10 -4.83 8.36 18.95
C ASP A 10 -6.15 7.65 18.58
N LYS A 11 -6.52 7.72 17.30
CA LYS A 11 -7.63 6.97 16.72
C LYS A 11 -7.07 6.10 15.61
N PHE A 12 -7.49 4.85 15.53
CA PHE A 12 -7.18 3.92 14.44
C PHE A 12 -7.67 4.47 13.08
N ILE A 13 -6.92 5.44 12.55
CA ILE A 13 -7.01 5.99 11.20
C ILE A 13 -6.37 5.02 10.20
N THR A 14 -5.78 3.93 10.70
CA THR A 14 -4.84 3.10 9.97
C THR A 14 -5.43 2.46 8.71
N THR A 15 -6.66 1.97 8.76
CA THR A 15 -7.33 1.41 7.56
C THR A 15 -7.54 2.49 6.49
N SER A 16 -7.93 3.70 6.89
CA SER A 16 -8.16 4.81 5.95
C SER A 16 -6.84 5.34 5.38
N LEU A 17 -5.81 5.43 6.21
CA LEU A 17 -4.47 5.87 5.82
C LEU A 17 -3.80 4.89 4.86
N VAL A 18 -3.91 3.58 5.09
CA VAL A 18 -3.38 2.58 4.15
C VAL A 18 -4.13 2.62 2.81
N THR A 19 -5.42 2.96 2.80
CA THR A 19 -6.19 3.14 1.56
C THR A 19 -5.67 4.32 0.73
N ILE A 20 -5.28 5.42 1.39
CA ILE A 20 -4.64 6.57 0.72
C ILE A 20 -3.28 6.16 0.14
N ILE A 21 -2.46 5.43 0.90
CA ILE A 21 -1.17 4.92 0.45
C ILE A 21 -1.33 3.97 -0.74
N TYR A 22 -2.35 3.12 -0.74
CA TYR A 22 -2.63 2.20 -1.85
C TYR A 22 -2.84 2.97 -3.16
N TRP A 23 -3.71 4.00 -3.14
CA TRP A 23 -3.96 4.85 -4.30
C TRP A 23 -2.70 5.59 -4.77
N LEU A 24 -1.90 6.11 -3.83
CA LEU A 24 -0.65 6.78 -4.12
C LEU A 24 0.36 5.83 -4.78
N GLY A 25 0.51 4.62 -4.27
CA GLY A 25 1.41 3.62 -4.86
C GLY A 25 0.92 3.07 -6.19
N LEU A 26 -0.39 2.99 -6.41
CA LEU A 26 -0.96 2.65 -7.71
C LEU A 26 -0.62 3.72 -8.76
N LEU A 27 -0.73 5.00 -8.39
CA LEU A 27 -0.29 6.13 -9.23
C LEU A 27 1.20 6.06 -9.56
N VAL A 28 2.05 5.75 -8.57
CA VAL A 28 3.49 5.58 -8.78
C VAL A 28 3.77 4.40 -9.71
N ASN A 29 3.12 3.26 -9.53
CA ASN A 29 3.29 2.08 -10.37
C ASN A 29 2.94 2.34 -11.84
N VAL A 30 1.81 3.02 -12.09
CA VAL A 30 1.40 3.42 -13.44
C VAL A 30 2.42 4.39 -14.03
N SER A 31 2.83 5.40 -13.27
CA SER A 31 3.80 6.40 -13.73
C SER A 31 5.14 5.76 -14.08
N LEU A 32 5.63 4.85 -13.24
CA LEU A 32 6.90 4.16 -13.44
C LEU A 32 6.85 3.26 -14.68
N SER A 33 5.74 2.56 -14.91
CA SER A 33 5.54 1.76 -16.12
C SER A 33 5.54 2.61 -17.39
N VAL A 34 4.92 3.79 -17.36
CA VAL A 34 4.89 4.71 -18.52
C VAL A 34 6.30 5.26 -18.81
N ILE A 35 7.05 5.64 -17.78
CA ILE A 35 8.44 6.11 -17.92
C ILE A 35 9.34 5.01 -18.51
N PHE A 36 9.15 3.76 -18.06
CA PHE A 36 9.90 2.62 -18.56
C PHE A 36 9.60 2.35 -20.04
N ALA A 37 8.33 2.42 -20.44
CA ALA A 37 7.90 2.27 -21.83
C ALA A 37 8.44 3.41 -22.72
N ALA A 38 8.41 4.65 -22.23
CA ALA A 38 8.91 5.84 -22.94
C ALA A 38 10.42 5.82 -23.20
N GLY A 39 11.19 4.98 -22.47
CA GLY A 39 12.61 4.74 -22.78
C GLY A 39 13.61 5.62 -22.09
N PHE A 40 13.18 6.31 -21.03
CA PHE A 40 14.10 7.14 -20.25
C PHE A 40 15.22 6.36 -19.57
N LEU A 41 15.11 5.02 -19.49
CA LEU A 41 15.98 4.18 -18.65
C LEU A 41 16.89 3.20 -19.42
N SER A 42 16.70 2.93 -20.72
CA SER A 42 17.53 1.95 -21.43
C SER A 42 17.57 2.09 -22.96
N ASN A 43 18.76 1.81 -23.53
CA ASN A 43 19.03 1.74 -24.97
C ASN A 43 18.73 0.35 -25.57
N GLU A 44 17.97 -0.47 -24.86
CA GLU A 44 17.61 -1.81 -25.34
C GLU A 44 16.54 -1.75 -26.44
N GLY A 45 16.46 -2.81 -27.26
CA GLY A 45 15.51 -2.89 -28.38
C GLY A 45 14.06 -2.68 -27.94
N MET A 46 13.27 -2.02 -28.78
CA MET A 46 11.87 -1.64 -28.52
C MET A 46 11.01 -2.82 -28.03
N VAL A 47 11.22 -4.02 -28.57
CA VAL A 47 10.46 -5.23 -28.20
C VAL A 47 10.72 -5.64 -26.74
N ILE A 48 11.99 -5.66 -26.30
CA ILE A 48 12.37 -6.06 -24.95
C ILE A 48 11.83 -5.06 -23.93
N ARG A 49 11.84 -3.76 -24.26
CA ARG A 49 11.32 -2.69 -23.41
C ARG A 49 9.82 -2.78 -23.18
N ILE A 50 9.03 -3.06 -24.23
CA ILE A 50 7.58 -3.21 -24.10
C ILE A 50 7.24 -4.45 -23.27
N LEU A 51 7.91 -5.58 -23.53
CA LEU A 51 7.68 -6.82 -22.78
C LEU A 51 8.08 -6.69 -21.31
N GLY A 52 9.24 -6.08 -21.05
CA GLY A 52 9.74 -5.80 -19.70
C GLY A 52 8.85 -4.82 -18.93
N GLY A 53 8.40 -3.74 -19.57
CA GLY A 53 7.48 -2.78 -18.97
C GLY A 53 6.14 -3.40 -18.58
N LEU A 54 5.58 -4.26 -19.44
CA LEU A 54 4.34 -4.99 -19.14
C LEU A 54 4.53 -5.96 -17.98
N PHE A 55 5.65 -6.69 -17.95
CA PHE A 55 5.97 -7.60 -16.86
C PHE A 55 6.11 -6.85 -15.53
N VAL A 56 6.85 -5.74 -15.53
CA VAL A 56 7.02 -4.89 -14.34
C VAL A 56 5.69 -4.35 -13.86
N LEU A 57 4.82 -3.83 -14.75
CA LEU A 57 3.50 -3.30 -14.37
C LEU A 57 2.65 -4.36 -13.66
N VAL A 58 2.55 -5.56 -14.24
CA VAL A 58 1.71 -6.63 -13.68
C VAL A 58 2.26 -7.12 -12.34
N PHE A 59 3.57 -7.42 -12.28
CA PHE A 59 4.18 -7.90 -11.04
C PHE A 59 4.17 -6.85 -9.94
N SER A 60 4.49 -5.59 -10.26
CA SER A 60 4.54 -4.52 -9.28
C SER A 60 3.15 -4.20 -8.73
N ALA A 61 2.10 -4.27 -9.55
CA ALA A 61 0.71 -4.09 -9.09
C ALA A 61 0.28 -5.22 -8.14
N ILE A 62 0.62 -6.48 -8.44
CA ILE A 62 0.30 -7.63 -7.59
C ILE A 62 1.03 -7.54 -6.26
N ILE A 63 2.35 -7.30 -6.28
CA ILE A 63 3.18 -7.17 -5.08
C ILE A 63 2.67 -6.02 -4.21
N TRP A 64 2.37 -4.87 -4.81
CA TRP A 64 1.87 -3.71 -4.09
C TRP A 64 0.55 -4.03 -3.35
N ARG A 65 -0.36 -4.74 -4.02
CA ARG A 65 -1.62 -5.17 -3.41
C ARG A 65 -1.40 -6.08 -2.20
N VAL A 66 -0.51 -7.07 -2.32
CA VAL A 66 -0.20 -8.00 -1.22
C VAL A 66 0.39 -7.27 -0.02
N ILE A 67 1.30 -6.31 -0.24
CA ILE A 67 1.89 -5.50 0.82
C ILE A 67 0.80 -4.68 1.53
N CYS A 68 -0.07 -3.99 0.77
CA CYS A 68 -1.16 -3.21 1.36
C CYS A 68 -2.14 -4.08 2.15
N GLU A 69 -2.54 -5.23 1.62
CA GLU A 69 -3.42 -6.19 2.33
C GLU A 69 -2.75 -6.73 3.59
N GLY A 70 -1.44 -7.03 3.54
CA GLY A 70 -0.66 -7.48 4.70
C GLY A 70 -0.60 -6.44 5.82
N ILE A 71 -0.39 -5.16 5.47
CA ILE A 71 -0.40 -4.07 6.45
C ILE A 71 -1.78 -3.97 7.13
N ILE A 72 -2.87 -3.97 6.37
CA ILE A 72 -4.24 -3.90 6.91
C ILE A 72 -4.52 -5.11 7.80
N LEU A 73 -4.08 -6.31 7.39
CA LEU A 73 -4.25 -7.54 8.16
C LEU A 73 -3.61 -7.43 9.55
N VAL A 74 -2.37 -6.95 9.64
CA VAL A 74 -1.67 -6.78 10.92
C VAL A 74 -2.41 -5.81 11.84
N PHE A 75 -2.88 -4.68 11.31
CA PHE A 75 -3.67 -3.73 12.10
C PHE A 75 -4.99 -4.34 12.58
N ARG A 76 -5.68 -5.08 11.71
CA ARG A 76 -6.91 -5.79 12.08
C ARG A 76 -6.66 -6.85 13.15
N ILE A 77 -5.52 -7.54 13.11
CA ILE A 77 -5.12 -8.48 14.17
C ILE A 77 -4.93 -7.73 15.50
N TYR A 78 -4.23 -6.60 15.49
CA TYR A 78 -4.00 -5.81 16.69
C TYR A 78 -5.31 -5.26 17.31
N ASP A 79 -6.27 -4.83 16.49
CA ASP A 79 -7.61 -4.45 16.94
C ASP A 79 -8.31 -5.60 17.69
N ARG A 80 -8.27 -6.81 17.11
CA ARG A 80 -8.86 -8.01 17.73
C ARG A 80 -8.18 -8.39 19.04
N LEU A 81 -6.86 -8.27 19.13
CA LEU A 81 -6.15 -8.51 20.41
C LEU A 81 -6.57 -7.50 21.48
N THR A 82 -6.75 -6.23 21.10
CA THR A 82 -7.18 -5.17 22.02
C THR A 82 -8.61 -5.42 22.53
N GLU A 83 -9.50 -5.86 21.66
CA GLU A 83 -10.87 -6.27 22.00
C GLU A 83 -10.87 -7.42 23.02
N ILE A 84 -10.12 -8.50 22.75
CA ILE A 84 -10.02 -9.66 23.66
C ILE A 84 -9.48 -9.23 25.04
N ARG A 85 -8.47 -8.36 25.08
CA ARG A 85 -7.93 -7.81 26.33
C ARG A 85 -9.01 -7.09 27.15
N GLY A 86 -9.89 -6.32 26.51
CA GLY A 86 -11.01 -5.63 27.15
C GLY A 86 -12.04 -6.57 27.78
N HIS A 87 -12.39 -7.65 27.06
CA HIS A 87 -13.31 -8.67 27.57
C HIS A 87 -12.74 -9.46 28.75
N LEU A 88 -11.43 -9.70 28.78
CA LEU A 88 -10.79 -10.38 29.91
C LEU A 88 -10.69 -9.47 31.15
N ALA A 89 -10.55 -8.16 30.97
CA ALA A 89 -10.47 -7.20 32.07
C ALA A 89 -11.81 -6.96 32.79
N THR A 90 -12.94 -7.11 32.08
CA THR A 90 -14.30 -6.95 32.64
C THR A 90 -14.84 -8.21 33.32
N LYS A 91 -14.18 -9.36 33.16
CA LYS A 91 -14.58 -10.64 33.77
C LYS A 91 -13.91 -10.88 35.14
N LYS A 92 -13.44 -9.82 35.81
CA LYS A 92 -12.84 -9.83 37.14
C LYS A 92 -13.72 -9.04 38.10
#